data_AF-S2RDS3-F1
#
_entry.id   AF-S2RDS3-F1
#
_cell.length_a   1.000
_cell.length_b   1.000
_cell.length_c   1.000
_cell.angle_alpha   90.00
_cell.angle_beta   90.00
_cell.angle_gamma   90.00
#
_symmetry.space_group_name_H-M   'P 1'
#
loop_
_entity.id
_entity.type
_entity.pdbx_description
1 polymer ?
#
loop_
_entity_poly.entity_id
_entity_poly.type
_entity_poly.pdbx_seq_one_letter_code
_entity_poly.pdbx_strand_id
1 'polypeptide(L)' 'PDFALLSTGSIDAGGIYVADPEQAAVKEAMIANAKCVIFGIDSTKFDQNATFASRT' A
#
# COMPACT_ATOMS: atom_id res chain seq x y z
N PRO A 1 1.57 -14.34 11.88
CA PRO A 1 1.94 -13.30 12.86
C PRO A 1 0.67 -12.62 13.40
N ASP A 2 0.68 -12.05 14.60
CA ASP A 2 -0.50 -11.29 15.07
C ASP A 2 -0.65 -9.96 14.32
N PHE A 3 0.47 -9.30 14.02
CA PHE A 3 0.51 -8.04 13.28
C PHE A 3 1.57 -8.05 12.17
N ALA A 4 1.28 -7.42 11.04
CA ALA A 4 2.25 -7.08 10.00
C ALA A 4 2.36 -5.56 9.88
N LEU A 5 3.58 -5.04 9.97
CA LEU A 5 3.87 -3.62 9.74
C LEU A 5 4.43 -3.47 8.33
N LEU A 6 3.78 -2.64 7.53
CA LEU A 6 4.17 -2.42 6.14
C LEU A 6 4.33 -0.92 5.84
N SER A 7 5.19 -0.62 4.87
CA SER A 7 5.36 0.70 4.27
C SER A 7 5.46 0.57 2.75
N THR A 8 5.29 1.68 2.04
CA THR A 8 5.29 1.73 0.57
C THR A 8 5.90 3.02 0.03
N GLY A 9 6.35 2.96 -1.23
CA GLY A 9 6.76 4.12 -2.00
C GLY A 9 5.59 5.00 -2.43
N SER A 10 4.43 4.42 -2.73
CA SER A 10 3.18 5.14 -3.03
C SER A 10 1.92 4.28 -2.80
N ILE A 11 0.78 4.96 -2.65
CA ILE A 11 -0.56 4.38 -2.51
C ILE A 11 -1.60 5.26 -3.24
N ASP A 12 -2.56 4.61 -3.88
CA ASP A 12 -3.72 5.26 -4.51
C ASP A 12 -5.02 4.47 -4.25
N ALA A 13 -6.09 4.79 -4.98
CA ALA A 13 -7.36 4.07 -4.88
C ALA A 13 -7.32 2.63 -5.42
N GLY A 14 -6.32 2.31 -6.26
CA GLY A 14 -6.04 0.95 -6.75
C GLY A 14 -5.23 0.12 -5.77
N GLY A 15 -4.54 0.75 -4.82
CA GLY A 15 -3.89 0.11 -3.69
C GLY A 15 -2.43 0.52 -3.54
N ILE A 16 -1.61 -0.42 -3.10
CA ILE A 16 -0.21 -0.19 -2.76
C ILE A 16 0.66 -0.50 -3.97
N TYR A 17 1.52 0.43 -4.36
CA TYR A 17 2.50 0.19 -5.41
C TYR A 17 3.80 -0.39 -4.84
N VAL A 18 4.27 -1.49 -5.41
CA VAL A 18 5.57 -2.10 -5.08
C VAL A 18 6.32 -2.37 -6.38
N ALA A 19 7.43 -1.66 -6.59
CA ALA A 19 8.21 -1.78 -7.84
C ALA A 19 8.96 -3.11 -7.96
N ASP A 20 9.34 -3.70 -6.83
CA ASP A 20 10.10 -4.96 -6.75
C ASP A 20 9.14 -6.15 -6.57
N PRO A 21 9.06 -7.08 -7.55
CA PRO A 21 8.19 -8.26 -7.47
C PRO A 21 8.49 -9.18 -6.29
N GLU A 22 9.74 -9.30 -5.85
CA GLU A 22 10.09 -10.15 -4.71
C GLU A 22 9.55 -9.52 -3.42
N GLN A 23 9.68 -8.21 -3.26
CA GLN A 23 9.08 -7.50 -2.12
C GLN A 23 7.55 -7.55 -2.17
N ALA A 24 6.94 -7.53 -3.35
CA ALA A 24 5.50 -7.68 -3.48
C ALA A 24 5.05 -9.04 -2.92
N ALA A 25 5.69 -10.14 -3.34
CA ALA A 25 5.37 -11.49 -2.87
C ALA A 25 5.57 -11.64 -1.34
N VAL A 26 6.64 -11.06 -0.78
CA VAL A 26 6.87 -11.06 0.66
C VAL A 26 5.76 -10.31 1.40
N LYS A 27 5.36 -9.12 0.92
CA LYS A 27 4.29 -8.33 1.54
C LYS A 27 2.95 -9.05 1.47
N GLU A 28 2.62 -9.66 0.33
CA GLU A 28 1.41 -10.47 0.19
C GLU A 28 1.38 -11.64 1.18
N ALA A 29 2.50 -12.37 1.30
CA ALA A 29 2.61 -13.46 2.28
C ALA A 29 2.50 -12.97 3.73
N MET A 30 3.07 -11.80 4.05
CA MET A 30 2.95 -11.19 5.38
C MET A 30 1.51 -10.78 5.69
N ILE A 31 0.80 -10.19 4.72
CA ILE A 31 -0.62 -9.79 4.85
C ILE A 31 -1.49 -11.04 5.05
N ALA A 32 -1.32 -12.05 4.20
CA ALA A 32 -2.12 -13.28 4.25
C ALA A 32 -2.00 -14.03 5.59
N ASN A 33 -0.86 -13.91 6.27
CA ASN A 33 -0.60 -14.59 7.53
C ASN A 33 -0.77 -13.70 8.78
N ALA A 34 -1.18 -12.43 8.61
CA ALA A 34 -1.36 -11.50 9.72
C ALA A 34 -2.83 -11.37 10.13
N LYS A 35 -3.10 -11.30 11.44
CA LYS A 35 -4.46 -10.98 11.94
C LYS A 35 -4.80 -9.51 11.76
N CYS A 36 -3.79 -8.64 11.78
CA CYS A 36 -3.94 -7.21 11.56
C CYS A 36 -2.74 -6.67 10.79
N VAL A 37 -3.02 -5.78 9.85
CA VAL A 37 -1.99 -5.07 9.07
C VAL A 37 -2.02 -3.61 9.49
N ILE A 38 -0.86 -3.11 9.92
CA ILE A 38 -0.64 -1.70 10.24
C ILE A 38 0.16 -1.10 9.09
N PHE A 39 -0.37 -0.03 8.51
CA PHE A 39 0.24 0.64 7.37
C PHE A 39 0.82 1.99 7.80
N GLY A 40 2.15 2.08 7.83
CA GLY A 40 2.88 3.29 8.20
C GLY A 40 3.32 4.05 6.96
N ILE A 41 2.60 5.12 6.63
CA ILE A 41 2.92 6.01 5.51
C ILE A 41 2.81 7.48 5.94
N ASP A 42 3.60 8.33 5.29
CA ASP A 42 3.45 9.78 5.39
C ASP A 42 2.59 10.33 4.25
N SER A 43 2.11 11.56 4.38
CA SER A 43 1.17 12.17 3.43
C SER A 43 1.72 12.33 2.01
N THR A 44 3.05 12.29 1.81
CA THR A 44 3.66 12.38 0.48
C THR A 44 3.54 11.09 -0.33
N LYS A 45 3.10 9.99 0.29
CA LYS A 45 2.93 8.69 -0.35
C LYS A 45 1.58 8.52 -1.05
N PHE A 46 0.61 9.39 -0.77
CA PHE A 46 -0.63 9.40 -1.53
C PHE A 46 -0.35 9.92 -2.93
N ASP A 47 -0.76 9.18 -3.96
CA ASP A 47 -0.66 9.66 -5.33
C ASP A 47 -1.57 10.89 -5.49
N GLN A 48 -0.95 12.08 -5.53
CA GLN A 48 -1.65 13.36 -5.61
C GLN A 48 -2.18 13.65 -7.02
N ASN A 49 -1.87 12.78 -8.00
CA ASN A 49 -2.37 12.92 -9.38
C ASN A 49 -3.71 12.23 -9.62
N ALA A 50 -4.41 11.78 -8.57
CA ALA A 50 -5.85 11.49 -8.62
C ALA A 50 -6.62 12.79 -8.93
N THR A 51 -6.52 13.22 -10.18
CA THR A 51 -7.27 14.33 -10.74
C THR A 51 -8.72 13.91 -10.59
N PHE A 52 -9.44 14.54 -9.67
CA PHE A 52 -10.90 14.48 -9.64
C PHE A 52 -11.36 15.08 -10.96
N ALA A 53 -11.47 14.25 -11.99
CA ALA A 53 -12.17 14.59 -13.20
C ALA A 53 -13.63 14.80 -12.78
N SER A 54 -13.96 16.06 -12.49
CA SER A 54 -15.31 16.57 -12.27
C SER A 54 -16.17 16.11 -13.44
N ARG A 55 -16.93 15.03 -13.23
CA ARG A 55 -18.02 14.64 -14.14
C ARG A 55 -19.22 15.53 -13.83
N THR A 56 -19.24 16.69 -14.47
CA THR A 56 -20.49 17.39 -14.83
C THR A 56 -21.18 16.63 -15.95
#